data_AF-A0A1G1GPQ6-F1
#
_entry.id   AF-A0A1G1GPQ6-F1
#
_cell.length_a   1.000
_cell.length_b   1.000
_cell.length_c   1.000
_cell.angle_alpha   90.00
_cell.angle_beta   90.00
_cell.angle_gamma   90.00
#
_symmetry.space_group_name_H-M   'P 1'
#
loop_
_entity.id
_entity.type
_entity.pdbx_description
1 polymer ?
#
loop_
_entity_poly.entity_id
_entity_poly.type
_entity_poly.pdbx_seq_one_letter_code
_entity_poly.pdbx_strand_id
1 'polypeptide(L)'
;MKEKDFFIDMDDKTTISHSDEEDVISEEERAYIKKKIERLMEKGIFVVYGDESDEEKTVLFDPGCRKELCKAICCSFVFALTKKEVEKGIIKWNPKRPYFIAKDDDGYCPHLDRKSLQCKIWEDRPERCRKYDCRKDQNVWIDWKGNTINKDVFKHLPK
;
A
#
# COMPACT_ATOMS: atom_id res chain seq x y z
N MET A 1 -10.20 5.10 52.74
CA MET A 1 -11.60 5.46 52.38
C MET A 1 -11.59 6.93 51.95
N LYS A 2 -11.80 7.28 50.69
CA LYS A 2 -12.64 6.64 49.68
C LYS A 2 -11.94 6.64 48.32
N GLU A 3 -11.91 5.47 47.69
CA GLU A 3 -11.70 5.32 46.24
C GLU A 3 -12.69 6.21 45.48
N LYS A 4 -12.21 6.82 44.39
CA LYS A 4 -13.09 7.32 43.34
C LYS A 4 -12.71 6.58 42.08
N ASP A 5 -13.63 5.71 41.69
CA ASP A 5 -13.55 4.85 40.54
C ASP A 5 -13.38 5.68 39.26
N PHE A 6 -12.33 5.38 38.49
CA PHE A 6 -12.16 5.89 37.14
C PHE A 6 -12.85 4.91 36.19
N PHE A 7 -14.13 5.17 35.90
CA PHE A 7 -14.86 4.53 34.81
C PHE A 7 -14.28 5.04 33.48
N ILE A 8 -13.78 4.14 32.65
CA ILE A 8 -13.40 4.42 31.27
C ILE A 8 -14.66 4.22 30.42
N ASP A 9 -15.28 5.32 29.98
CA ASP A 9 -16.30 5.28 28.94
C ASP A 9 -15.63 5.05 27.59
N MET A 10 -16.08 3.99 26.91
CA MET A 10 -15.48 3.40 25.72
C MET A 10 -16.17 3.88 24.43
N ASP A 11 -16.52 5.18 24.37
CA ASP A 11 -17.21 5.79 23.23
C ASP A 11 -16.79 7.28 23.06
N ASP A 12 -15.56 7.53 22.62
CA ASP A 12 -15.22 8.83 22.02
C ASP A 12 -14.80 8.63 20.57
N LYS A 13 -15.82 8.66 19.69
CA LYS A 13 -15.63 8.85 18.26
C LYS A 13 -15.22 10.30 18.05
N THR A 14 -13.93 10.59 18.18
CA THR A 14 -13.39 11.89 17.78
C THR A 14 -13.42 11.97 16.25
N THR A 15 -14.55 12.42 15.71
CA THR A 15 -14.69 12.88 14.33
C THR A 15 -13.86 14.14 14.18
N ILE A 16 -12.69 14.02 13.55
CA ILE A 16 -11.90 15.18 13.13
C ILE A 16 -12.59 15.77 11.91
N SER A 17 -13.39 16.82 12.13
CA SER A 17 -13.87 17.70 11.07
C SER A 17 -12.69 18.50 10.52
N HIS A 18 -12.35 18.31 9.24
CA HIS A 18 -11.48 19.23 8.50
C HIS A 18 -12.32 20.43 8.07
N SER A 19 -12.07 21.59 8.68
CA SER A 19 -12.39 22.88 8.09
C SER A 19 -11.19 23.32 7.27
N ASP A 20 -11.41 23.66 5.99
CA ASP A 20 -10.41 24.20 5.07
C ASP A 20 -10.06 25.67 5.43
N GLU A 21 -9.61 25.89 6.67
CA GLU A 21 -8.94 27.13 7.04
C GLU A 21 -7.46 26.97 6.68
N GLU A 22 -6.94 27.81 5.79
CA GLU A 22 -5.50 27.86 5.53
C GLU A 22 -4.80 28.33 6.82
N ASP A 23 -4.32 27.38 7.61
CA ASP A 23 -3.50 27.67 8.78
C ASP A 23 -2.27 28.47 8.33
N VAL A 24 -2.23 29.76 8.70
CA VAL A 24 -1.07 30.63 8.45
C VAL A 24 0.02 30.22 9.43
N ILE A 25 0.84 29.25 9.04
CA ILE A 25 1.97 28.74 9.84
C ILE A 25 3.11 29.75 9.79
N SER A 26 3.62 30.16 10.97
CA SER A 26 4.78 31.04 11.07
C SER A 26 6.06 30.38 10.52
N GLU A 27 7.06 31.17 10.15
CA GLU A 27 8.33 30.62 9.64
C GLU A 27 9.04 29.71 10.65
N GLU A 28 8.92 30.01 11.95
CA GLU A 28 9.49 29.21 13.04
C GLU A 28 8.79 27.85 13.18
N GLU A 29 7.45 27.83 13.13
CA GLU A 29 6.66 26.60 13.16
C GLU A 29 6.93 25.73 11.94
N ARG A 30 7.05 26.35 10.75
CA ARG A 30 7.41 25.66 9.51
C ARG A 30 8.79 25.02 9.59
N ALA A 31 9.77 25.74 10.13
CA ALA A 31 11.13 25.22 10.32
C ALA A 31 11.15 24.05 11.32
N TYR A 32 10.37 24.14 12.38
CA TYR A 32 10.23 23.08 13.37
C TYR A 32 9.57 21.81 12.81
N ILE A 33 8.47 21.96 12.06
CA ILE A 33 7.77 20.86 11.39
C ILE A 33 8.73 20.18 10.40
N LYS A 34 9.44 20.96 9.58
CA LYS A 34 10.41 20.44 8.62
C LYS A 34 11.50 19.60 9.30
N LYS A 35 12.13 20.12 10.35
CA LYS A 35 13.18 19.42 11.12
C LYS A 35 12.67 18.12 11.75
N LYS A 36 11.41 18.11 12.21
CA LYS A 36 10.79 16.88 12.73
C LYS A 36 10.50 15.87 11.63
N ILE A 37 9.99 16.31 10.48
CA ILE A 37 9.74 15.44 9.32
C ILE A 37 11.06 14.81 8.85
N GLU A 38 12.13 15.59 8.71
CA GLU A 38 13.46 15.09 8.36
C GLU A 38 13.92 13.99 9.33
N ARG A 39 13.79 14.22 10.64
CA ARG A 39 14.15 13.23 11.67
C ARG A 39 13.28 11.97 11.63
N LEU A 40 12.01 12.10 11.25
CA LEU A 40 11.10 10.96 11.10
C LEU A 40 11.41 10.19 9.82
N MET A 41 11.80 10.87 8.74
CA MET A 41 12.29 10.27 7.49
C MET A 41 13.59 9.49 7.72
N GLU A 42 14.56 10.09 8.42
CA GLU A 42 15.83 9.43 8.79
C GLU A 42 15.63 8.14 9.60
N LYS A 43 14.61 8.13 10.45
CA LYS A 43 14.25 6.96 11.27
C LYS A 43 13.36 5.95 10.53
N GLY A 44 12.93 6.24 9.30
CA GLY A 44 12.02 5.39 8.53
C GLY A 44 10.62 5.27 9.14
N ILE A 45 10.24 6.20 10.03
CA ILE A 45 8.94 6.24 10.73
C ILE A 45 7.94 7.12 9.96
N PHE A 46 8.41 7.87 8.95
CA PHE A 46 7.58 8.74 8.12
C PHE A 46 7.23 8.11 6.77
N VAL A 47 5.95 8.15 6.40
CA VAL A 47 5.45 7.73 5.09
C VAL A 47 4.70 8.92 4.49
N VAL A 48 5.18 9.43 3.36
CA VAL A 48 4.45 10.42 2.57
C VAL A 48 3.43 9.66 1.72
N TYR A 49 2.15 9.92 1.98
CA TYR A 49 1.07 9.51 1.09
C TYR A 49 0.99 10.53 -0.05
N GLY A 50 1.24 10.10 -1.27
CA GLY A 50 0.92 10.88 -2.47
C GLY A 50 -0.45 10.45 -2.97
N ASP A 51 -1.26 11.41 -3.40
CA ASP A 51 -2.35 11.11 -4.31
C ASP A 51 -1.72 10.68 -5.64
N GLU A 52 -2.04 9.46 -6.10
CA GLU A 52 -1.66 9.05 -7.45
C GLU A 52 -2.47 9.92 -8.43
N SER A 53 -1.81 10.55 -9.40
CA SER A 53 -2.50 11.44 -10.34
C SER A 53 -3.37 10.65 -11.32
N ASP A 54 -4.58 11.16 -11.58
CA ASP A 54 -5.56 10.54 -12.48
C ASP A 54 -5.11 10.52 -13.97
N GLU A 55 -3.97 11.12 -14.31
CA GLU A 55 -3.49 11.29 -15.69
C GLU A 55 -2.84 10.03 -16.29
N GLU A 56 -2.48 9.03 -15.49
CA GLU A 56 -1.81 7.82 -15.99
C GLU A 56 -2.80 6.70 -16.39
N LYS A 57 -2.65 6.22 -17.63
CA LYS A 57 -3.53 5.19 -18.22
C LYS A 57 -3.37 3.83 -17.52
N THR A 58 -4.51 3.19 -17.23
CA THR A 58 -4.59 1.77 -16.84
C THR A 58 -3.84 0.90 -17.84
N VAL A 59 -2.99 0.01 -17.34
CA VAL A 59 -2.27 -0.94 -18.17
C VAL A 59 -3.20 -2.10 -18.51
N LEU A 60 -3.35 -2.38 -19.81
CA LEU A 60 -4.12 -3.52 -20.28
C LEU A 60 -3.46 -4.82 -19.80
N PHE A 61 -4.29 -5.69 -19.23
CA PHE A 61 -3.90 -7.06 -18.89
C PHE A 61 -3.33 -7.75 -20.12
N ASP A 62 -2.17 -8.38 -19.97
CA ASP A 62 -1.62 -9.25 -21.00
C ASP A 62 -2.37 -10.60 -20.96
N PRO A 63 -3.10 -10.99 -22.02
CA PRO A 63 -3.70 -12.32 -22.10
C PRO A 63 -2.65 -13.44 -22.04
N GLY A 64 -1.41 -13.12 -22.45
CA GLY A 64 -0.25 -14.01 -22.36
C GLY A 64 0.40 -14.05 -20.97
N CYS A 65 -0.21 -13.44 -19.94
CA CYS A 65 0.40 -13.33 -18.61
C CYS A 65 0.88 -14.70 -18.12
N ARG A 66 2.19 -14.84 -18.01
CA ARG A 66 2.92 -16.08 -17.71
C ARG A 66 2.85 -16.38 -16.21
N LYS A 67 1.64 -16.44 -15.68
CA LYS A 67 1.35 -16.59 -14.25
C LYS A 67 2.01 -17.83 -13.66
N GLU A 68 2.16 -18.89 -14.45
CA GLU A 68 2.87 -20.08 -14.02
C GLU A 68 4.37 -19.88 -13.81
N LEU A 69 5.00 -18.92 -14.49
CA LEU A 69 6.40 -18.58 -14.29
C LEU A 69 6.57 -17.56 -13.17
N CYS A 70 5.80 -16.47 -13.21
CA CYS A 70 5.94 -15.41 -12.21
C CYS A 70 5.19 -15.68 -10.90
N LYS A 71 4.34 -16.70 -10.83
CA LYS A 71 3.53 -17.05 -9.66
C LYS A 71 2.80 -15.85 -9.05
N ALA A 72 2.24 -15.00 -9.93
CA ALA A 72 1.57 -13.76 -9.57
C ALA A 72 2.38 -12.84 -8.61
N ILE A 73 3.70 -12.76 -8.80
CA ILE A 73 4.61 -12.07 -7.86
C ILE A 73 4.25 -10.62 -7.56
N CYS A 74 3.55 -9.90 -8.44
CA CYS A 74 3.06 -8.55 -8.15
C CYS A 74 2.15 -8.50 -6.91
N CYS A 75 1.44 -9.61 -6.61
CA CYS A 75 0.62 -9.72 -5.40
C CYS A 75 1.46 -9.83 -4.12
N SER A 76 2.78 -10.01 -4.20
CA SER A 76 3.68 -9.98 -3.04
C SER A 76 4.26 -8.61 -2.72
N PHE A 77 4.10 -7.63 -3.62
CA PHE A 77 4.71 -6.32 -3.46
C PHE A 77 4.08 -5.55 -2.30
N VAL A 78 4.92 -4.83 -1.55
CA VAL A 78 4.50 -4.01 -0.43
C VAL A 78 4.45 -2.56 -0.89
N PHE A 79 3.29 -1.92 -0.76
CA PHE A 79 3.07 -0.53 -1.12
C PHE A 79 1.94 0.07 -0.27
N ALA A 80 1.90 1.39 -0.22
CA ALA A 80 0.82 2.14 0.42
C ALA A 80 -0.38 2.28 -0.52
N LEU A 81 -1.57 2.21 0.07
CA LEU A 81 -2.87 2.48 -0.52
C LEU A 81 -3.22 3.95 -0.28
N THR A 82 -4.02 4.51 -1.17
CA THR A 82 -4.57 5.85 -0.97
C THR A 82 -5.67 5.82 0.11
N LYS A 83 -5.98 6.99 0.68
CA LYS A 83 -7.07 7.12 1.65
C LYS A 83 -8.41 6.66 1.03
N LYS A 84 -8.69 7.09 -0.21
CA LYS A 84 -9.89 6.71 -0.97
C LYS A 84 -10.00 5.19 -1.14
N GLU A 85 -8.89 4.50 -1.40
CA GLU A 85 -8.86 3.03 -1.54
C GLU A 85 -9.17 2.31 -0.23
N VAL A 86 -8.65 2.82 0.89
CA VAL A 86 -8.95 2.27 2.22
C VAL A 86 -10.41 2.52 2.60
N GLU A 87 -10.93 3.72 2.34
CA GLU A 87 -12.33 4.10 2.62
C GLU A 87 -13.35 3.28 1.84
N LYS A 88 -13.02 2.85 0.60
CA LYS A 88 -13.88 1.93 -0.17
C LYS A 88 -14.13 0.59 0.53
N GLY A 89 -13.25 0.18 1.46
CA GLY A 89 -13.43 -1.02 2.29
C GLY A 89 -13.25 -2.37 1.57
N ILE A 90 -13.00 -2.37 0.25
CA ILE A 90 -12.79 -3.58 -0.56
C ILE A 90 -11.36 -4.12 -0.39
N ILE A 91 -10.38 -3.22 -0.42
CA ILE A 91 -8.95 -3.57 -0.35
C ILE A 91 -8.56 -3.79 1.11
N LYS A 92 -7.96 -4.95 1.42
CA LYS A 92 -7.49 -5.27 2.77
C LYS A 92 -6.14 -4.59 3.01
N TRP A 93 -6.03 -3.83 4.08
CA TRP A 93 -4.80 -3.15 4.48
C TRP A 93 -4.25 -3.74 5.78
N ASN A 94 -2.96 -3.51 6.04
CA ASN A 94 -2.21 -4.10 7.14
C ASN A 94 -2.54 -3.41 8.48
N PRO A 95 -3.15 -4.09 9.46
CA PRO A 95 -3.55 -3.45 10.71
C PRO A 95 -2.37 -2.97 11.56
N LYS A 96 -1.19 -3.57 11.40
CA LYS A 96 0.05 -3.16 12.09
C LYS A 96 0.77 -2.01 11.38
N ARG A 97 0.49 -1.81 10.09
CA ARG A 97 1.06 -0.76 9.24
C ARG A 97 -0.06 -0.12 8.42
N PRO A 98 -0.81 0.83 9.01
CA PRO A 98 -1.96 1.43 8.36
C PRO A 98 -1.66 1.89 6.94
N TYR A 99 -2.66 1.74 6.07
CA TYR A 99 -2.59 2.04 4.63
C TYR A 99 -1.66 1.15 3.80
N PHE A 100 -0.82 0.28 4.35
CA PHE A 100 -0.10 -0.69 3.51
C PHE A 100 -1.02 -1.82 3.08
N ILE A 101 -0.86 -2.31 1.84
CA ILE A 101 -1.57 -3.52 1.39
C ILE A 101 -1.33 -4.68 2.37
N ALA A 102 -2.40 -5.38 2.76
CA ALA A 102 -2.28 -6.55 3.64
C ALA A 102 -1.53 -7.69 2.95
N LYS A 103 -0.90 -8.55 3.75
CA LYS A 103 -0.26 -9.79 3.33
C LYS A 103 -0.68 -10.92 4.25
N ASP A 104 -0.91 -12.10 3.66
CA ASP A 104 -1.03 -13.35 4.40
C ASP A 104 0.37 -13.86 4.79
N ASP A 105 0.42 -14.96 5.54
CA ASP A 105 1.65 -15.55 6.06
C ASP A 105 2.63 -16.01 4.96
N ASP A 106 2.13 -16.26 3.75
CA ASP A 106 2.94 -16.62 2.58
C ASP A 106 3.53 -15.39 1.84
N GLY A 107 3.31 -14.19 2.36
CA GLY A 107 3.83 -12.95 1.78
C GLY A 107 3.04 -12.44 0.56
N TYR A 108 1.91 -13.04 0.21
CA TYR A 108 1.03 -12.58 -0.86
C TYR A 108 -0.18 -11.80 -0.34
N CYS A 109 -0.76 -10.98 -1.21
CA CYS A 109 -1.99 -10.25 -0.94
C CYS A 109 -3.17 -11.23 -0.72
N PRO A 110 -4.06 -10.99 0.26
CA PRO A 110 -5.22 -11.85 0.55
C PRO A 110 -6.21 -11.95 -0.62
N HIS A 111 -6.11 -11.03 -1.58
CA HIS A 111 -6.96 -11.00 -2.76
C HIS A 111 -6.50 -11.91 -3.89
N LEU A 112 -5.30 -12.51 -3.81
CA LEU A 112 -4.85 -13.49 -4.80
C LEU A 112 -5.53 -14.85 -4.54
N ASP A 113 -6.19 -15.41 -5.55
CA ASP A 113 -6.53 -16.83 -5.54
C ASP A 113 -5.26 -17.64 -5.84
N ARG A 114 -4.80 -18.42 -4.87
CA ARG A 114 -3.57 -19.22 -4.98
C ARG A 114 -3.69 -20.35 -6.01
N LYS A 115 -4.90 -20.83 -6.31
CA LYS A 115 -5.11 -21.92 -7.27
C LYS A 115 -5.04 -21.41 -8.71
N SER A 116 -5.78 -20.36 -9.02
CA SER A 116 -5.85 -19.81 -10.38
C SER A 116 -4.80 -18.74 -10.68
N LEU A 117 -4.11 -18.24 -9.63
CA LEU A 117 -3.20 -17.11 -9.68
C LEU A 117 -3.86 -15.82 -10.21
N GLN A 118 -5.16 -15.67 -9.97
CA GLN A 118 -5.95 -14.50 -10.38
C GLN A 118 -6.32 -13.62 -9.18
N CYS A 119 -6.43 -12.31 -9.44
CA CYS A 119 -6.90 -11.39 -8.41
C CYS A 119 -8.42 -11.47 -8.31
N LYS A 120 -8.93 -11.74 -7.10
CA LYS A 120 -10.37 -11.84 -6.83
C LYS A 120 -11.10 -10.50 -6.87
N ILE A 121 -10.37 -9.38 -6.76
CA ILE A 121 -10.91 -8.01 -6.82
C ILE A 121 -10.45 -7.28 -8.08
N TRP A 122 -10.42 -7.98 -9.23
CA TRP A 122 -9.76 -7.49 -10.45
C TRP A 122 -10.17 -6.06 -10.87
N GLU A 123 -11.47 -5.77 -10.80
CA GLU A 123 -12.05 -4.46 -11.14
C GLU A 123 -11.75 -3.39 -10.07
N ASP A 124 -11.78 -3.79 -8.79
CA ASP A 124 -11.54 -2.93 -7.63
C ASP A 124 -10.07 -2.89 -7.18
N ARG A 125 -9.15 -3.35 -8.04
CA ARG A 125 -7.72 -3.36 -7.71
C ARG A 125 -7.25 -1.96 -7.29
N PRO A 126 -6.24 -1.86 -6.42
CA PRO A 126 -5.58 -0.58 -6.17
C PRO A 126 -5.10 0.04 -7.48
N GLU A 127 -5.05 1.35 -7.54
CA GLU A 127 -4.59 2.15 -8.68
C GLU A 127 -3.19 1.75 -9.10
N ARG A 128 -2.26 1.63 -8.13
CA ARG A 128 -0.94 1.05 -8.35
C ARG A 128 -0.98 -0.32 -9.02
N CYS A 129 -1.92 -1.20 -8.66
CA CYS A 129 -2.06 -2.50 -9.30
C CYS A 129 -2.65 -2.40 -10.72
N ARG A 130 -3.50 -1.41 -11.01
CA ARG A 130 -4.03 -1.14 -12.35
C ARG A 130 -2.98 -0.53 -13.29
N LYS A 131 -2.09 0.31 -12.75
CA LYS A 131 -1.02 0.99 -13.48
C LYS A 131 0.25 0.15 -13.64
N TYR A 132 0.40 -0.92 -12.85
CA TYR A 132 1.61 -1.74 -12.90
C TYR A 132 1.68 -2.64 -14.15
N ASP A 133 2.73 -2.45 -14.95
CA ASP A 133 3.08 -3.27 -16.13
C ASP A 133 4.31 -4.14 -15.84
N CYS A 134 4.10 -5.42 -15.51
CA CYS A 134 5.21 -6.33 -15.21
C CYS A 134 6.18 -6.54 -16.37
N ARG A 135 5.77 -6.27 -17.63
CA ARG A 135 6.63 -6.46 -18.82
C ARG A 135 7.80 -5.48 -18.85
N LYS A 136 7.68 -4.37 -18.12
CA LYS A 136 8.67 -3.31 -18.00
C LYS A 136 9.48 -3.41 -16.70
N ASP A 137 9.14 -4.35 -15.81
CA ASP A 137 9.80 -4.48 -14.51
C ASP A 137 10.96 -5.48 -14.59
N GLN A 138 12.18 -4.94 -14.62
CA GLN A 138 13.43 -5.72 -14.65
C GLN A 138 13.70 -6.48 -13.34
N ASN A 139 13.05 -6.10 -12.24
CA ASN A 139 13.12 -6.87 -11.00
C ASN A 139 12.36 -8.19 -11.15
N VAL A 140 11.35 -8.25 -12.02
CA VAL A 140 10.60 -9.47 -12.31
C VAL A 140 11.18 -10.21 -13.51
N TRP A 141 11.43 -9.54 -14.63
CA TRP A 141 11.84 -10.19 -15.88
C TRP A 141 13.19 -9.67 -16.34
N ILE A 142 14.15 -10.58 -16.50
CA ILE A 142 15.41 -10.29 -17.20
C ILE A 142 15.12 -10.14 -18.70
N ASP A 143 14.27 -11.02 -19.24
CA ASP A 143 13.75 -10.90 -20.60
C ASP A 143 12.29 -11.34 -20.65
N TRP A 144 11.40 -10.36 -20.75
CA TRP A 144 9.97 -10.58 -20.91
C TRP A 144 9.63 -11.25 -22.24
N LYS A 145 10.35 -11.04 -23.35
CA LYS A 145 10.00 -11.72 -24.60
C LYS A 145 10.43 -13.20 -24.55
N GLY A 146 11.64 -13.48 -24.06
CA GLY A 146 12.24 -14.81 -23.98
C GLY A 146 11.84 -15.70 -22.79
N ASN A 147 10.87 -15.30 -21.95
CA ASN A 147 10.44 -16.06 -20.75
C ASN A 147 11.49 -16.15 -19.63
N THR A 148 12.46 -15.23 -19.58
CA THR A 148 13.52 -15.28 -18.57
C THR A 148 13.13 -14.45 -17.36
N ILE A 149 12.71 -15.13 -16.30
CA ILE A 149 12.40 -14.50 -15.00
C ILE A 149 13.69 -14.21 -14.22
N ASN A 150 13.68 -13.13 -13.45
CA ASN A 150 14.74 -12.85 -12.49
C ASN A 150 14.68 -13.87 -11.34
N LYS A 151 15.78 -14.58 -11.10
CA LYS A 151 15.88 -15.62 -10.05
C LYS A 151 15.71 -15.05 -8.65
N ASP A 152 16.00 -13.76 -8.48
CA ASP A 152 15.97 -13.09 -7.20
C ASP A 152 14.58 -12.55 -6.85
N VAL A 153 13.62 -12.60 -7.80
CA VAL A 153 12.28 -12.04 -7.63
C VAL A 153 11.48 -12.68 -6.49
N PHE A 154 11.87 -13.86 -6.02
CA PHE A 154 11.19 -14.56 -4.93
C PHE A 154 11.90 -14.43 -3.58
N LYS A 155 13.07 -13.79 -3.52
CA LYS A 155 13.91 -13.76 -2.29
C LYS A 155 13.25 -13.04 -1.11
N HIS A 156 12.31 -12.12 -1.36
CA HIS A 156 11.60 -11.40 -0.31
C HIS A 156 10.39 -12.17 0.24
N LEU A 157 10.03 -13.30 -0.37
CA LEU A 157 8.95 -14.12 0.15
C LEU A 157 9.41 -14.89 1.40
N PRO A 158 8.49 -15.11 2.37
CA PRO A 158 8.74 -16.02 3.49
C PRO A 158 9.17 -17.41 3.00
N LYS A 159 10.06 -18.05 3.78
CA LYS A 159 10.53 -19.42 3.53
C LYS A 159 9.67 -20.45 4.23
#